data_AF-A0A368JPP5-F1
#
_entry.id   AF-A0A368JPP5-F1
#
_cell.length_a   1.000
_cell.length_b   1.000
_cell.length_c   1.000
_cell.angle_alpha   90.00
_cell.angle_beta   90.00
_cell.angle_gamma   90.00
#
_symmetry.space_group_name_H-M   'P 1'
#
loop_
_entity.id
_entity.type
_entity.pdbx_description
1 polymer ?
#
loop_
_entity_poly.entity_id
_entity_poly.type
_entity_poly.pdbx_seq_one_letter_code
_entity_poly.pdbx_strand_id
1 'polypeptide(L)'
;MYMTTCCRFLFPFVFLFSPLLMLAQTTIRGQVQIDSTHQPVSYALISEPQHRFGTYADAQGRFSAPIPEGIDTLLISCVGFENLLLPLAGLSDSTAVYRLRAKPNVLTEIVVRGRKPKVVAVGAIRKRAPIVWGNCSGRNIEFALHVRNTKGIRGYLHRVSYLIARGGVATAPFRVRVYANADGEPGEDRLPQSVVTAARRGNTWCEVDLSRYQIEFPKEGLFIAMEWLPTNEDRYKFATSFKMPDGQKNVRECFGQYLAFNRELRTATYWERINGGTWRRNAPLSRVGMGEHPVIQAKIALE
;
A
#
# COMPACT_ATOMS: atom_id res chain seq x y z
N MET A 1 43.34 10.37 75.91
CA MET A 1 44.09 10.60 74.65
C MET A 1 43.62 9.58 73.64
N TYR A 2 42.79 10.07 72.71
CA TYR A 2 42.31 9.51 71.43
C TYR A 2 41.67 8.10 71.32
N MET A 3 40.53 8.15 70.61
CA MET A 3 39.53 7.15 70.27
C MET A 3 39.95 6.15 69.16
N THR A 4 39.44 4.92 69.28
CA THR A 4 38.65 4.12 68.28
C THR A 4 38.89 4.42 66.78
N THR A 5 39.09 3.47 65.85
CA THR A 5 38.29 2.26 65.54
C THR A 5 39.00 1.48 64.41
N CYS A 6 38.94 0.14 64.45
CA CYS A 6 39.42 -0.76 63.39
C CYS A 6 38.40 -0.80 62.24
N CYS A 7 38.71 -0.18 61.09
CA CYS A 7 37.83 -0.15 59.91
C CYS A 7 38.11 -1.36 59.01
N ARG A 8 37.15 -2.30 58.97
CA ARG A 8 37.17 -3.51 58.14
C ARG A 8 36.96 -3.13 56.67
N PHE A 9 37.77 -3.73 55.80
CA PHE A 9 37.55 -3.80 54.37
C PHE A 9 36.13 -4.34 54.06
N LEU A 10 35.33 -3.55 53.34
CA LEU A 10 34.19 -4.02 52.59
C LEU A 10 34.01 -3.08 51.40
N PHE A 11 34.53 -3.49 50.26
CA PHE A 11 34.28 -2.86 48.97
C PHE A 11 32.83 -3.22 48.59
N PRO A 12 31.85 -2.30 48.56
CA PRO A 12 30.60 -2.63 47.93
C PRO A 12 30.86 -2.48 46.43
N PHE A 13 31.21 -3.59 45.79
CA PHE A 13 31.04 -3.80 44.37
C PHE A 13 29.53 -3.78 44.10
N VAL A 14 28.93 -2.59 44.12
CA VAL A 14 27.53 -2.41 43.74
C VAL A 14 27.49 -2.64 42.24
N PHE A 15 27.00 -3.82 41.91
CA PHE A 15 26.70 -4.31 40.58
C PHE A 15 26.21 -3.19 39.65
N LEU A 16 27.09 -2.82 38.72
CA LEU A 16 26.75 -2.33 37.38
C LEU A 16 25.94 -3.43 36.67
N PHE A 17 24.67 -3.61 37.03
CA PHE A 17 23.73 -4.44 36.28
C PHE A 17 22.37 -3.75 36.25
N SER A 18 22.27 -2.74 35.40
CA SER A 18 21.00 -2.47 34.70
C SER A 18 21.27 -2.14 33.24
N PRO A 19 21.74 -3.09 32.43
CA PRO A 19 21.26 -3.20 31.07
C PRO A 19 20.06 -4.15 31.06
N LEU A 20 19.13 -3.95 30.12
CA LEU A 20 17.99 -4.83 29.80
C LEU A 20 16.62 -4.44 30.36
N LEU A 21 16.25 -3.16 30.27
CA LEU A 21 14.95 -2.89 29.62
C LEU A 21 15.22 -2.70 28.12
N MET A 22 15.67 -3.79 27.48
CA MET A 22 15.46 -3.92 26.04
C MET A 22 13.94 -3.95 25.89
N LEU A 23 13.37 -2.87 25.36
CA LEU A 23 11.99 -2.82 24.94
C LEU A 23 11.85 -3.88 23.85
N ALA A 24 11.45 -5.09 24.25
CA ALA A 24 11.18 -6.15 23.31
C ALA A 24 9.94 -5.72 22.53
N GLN A 25 10.16 -5.27 21.29
CA GLN A 25 9.05 -4.97 20.40
C GLN A 25 8.26 -6.26 20.15
N THR A 26 7.06 -6.35 20.72
CA THR A 26 6.19 -7.52 20.55
C THR A 26 5.98 -7.75 19.06
N THR A 27 6.35 -8.94 18.58
CA THR A 27 6.24 -9.27 17.17
C THR A 27 5.13 -10.27 16.96
N ILE A 28 4.03 -9.82 16.37
CA ILE A 28 2.88 -10.68 16.08
C ILE A 28 3.11 -11.37 14.76
N ARG A 29 2.93 -12.69 14.76
CA ARG A 29 3.03 -13.53 13.57
C ARG A 29 1.75 -14.31 13.39
N GLY A 30 1.35 -14.49 12.15
CA GLY A 30 0.19 -15.33 11.88
C GLY A 30 -0.16 -15.44 10.42
N GLN A 31 -1.29 -16.09 10.19
CA GLN A 31 -1.88 -16.26 8.87
C GLN A 31 -3.33 -15.79 8.88
N VAL A 32 -3.69 -14.96 7.90
CA VAL A 32 -5.05 -14.51 7.67
C VAL A 32 -5.75 -15.51 6.74
N GLN A 33 -6.92 -16.00 7.14
CA GLN A 33 -7.71 -16.98 6.41
C GLN A 33 -9.17 -16.53 6.29
N ILE A 34 -9.87 -17.06 5.30
CA ILE A 34 -11.31 -16.91 5.16
C ILE A 34 -11.99 -17.80 6.19
N ASP A 35 -12.94 -17.25 6.96
CA ASP A 35 -13.61 -17.96 8.06
C ASP A 35 -14.30 -19.25 7.60
N SER A 36 -14.98 -19.22 6.45
CA SER A 36 -15.76 -20.35 5.94
C SER A 36 -14.97 -21.41 5.18
N THR A 37 -13.92 -21.02 4.45
CA THR A 37 -13.18 -21.94 3.55
C THR A 37 -11.77 -22.27 4.03
N HIS A 38 -11.27 -21.54 5.03
CA HIS A 38 -9.88 -21.59 5.52
C HIS A 38 -8.82 -21.29 4.45
N GLN A 39 -9.22 -20.82 3.27
CA GLN A 39 -8.27 -20.35 2.25
C GLN A 39 -7.54 -19.09 2.74
N PRO A 40 -6.28 -18.87 2.34
CA PRO A 40 -5.55 -17.69 2.76
C PRO A 40 -6.15 -16.41 2.19
N VAL A 41 -6.22 -15.36 3.00
CA VAL A 41 -6.53 -14.01 2.53
C VAL A 41 -5.22 -13.32 2.17
N SER A 42 -4.89 -13.33 0.89
CA SER A 42 -3.67 -12.70 0.39
C SER A 42 -3.68 -11.18 0.62
N TYR A 43 -2.56 -10.65 1.07
CA TYR A 43 -2.33 -9.21 1.16
C TYR A 43 -3.30 -8.44 2.08
N ALA A 44 -3.92 -9.07 3.07
CA ALA A 44 -4.62 -8.33 4.12
C ALA A 44 -3.71 -7.24 4.74
N LEU A 45 -4.28 -6.08 5.06
CA LEU A 45 -3.63 -5.04 5.85
C LEU A 45 -3.73 -5.42 7.33
N ILE A 46 -2.60 -5.42 8.03
CA ILE A 46 -2.49 -5.56 9.47
C ILE A 46 -2.02 -4.21 10.01
N SER A 47 -2.89 -3.47 10.69
CA SER A 47 -2.60 -2.13 11.21
C SER A 47 -3.17 -1.91 12.60
N GLU A 48 -2.94 -0.75 13.19
CA GLU A 48 -3.82 -0.26 14.26
C GLU A 48 -5.05 0.45 13.65
N PRO A 49 -6.14 0.68 14.41
CA PRO A 49 -7.31 1.41 13.91
C PRO A 49 -7.01 2.84 13.41
N GLN A 50 -6.01 3.51 13.98
CA GLN A 50 -5.57 4.84 13.55
C GLN A 50 -4.58 4.81 12.38
N HIS A 51 -4.17 3.64 11.91
CA HIS A 51 -3.27 3.44 10.78
C HIS A 51 -1.88 4.12 10.88
N ARG A 52 -1.39 4.47 12.08
CA ARG A 52 -0.03 5.05 12.24
C ARG A 52 1.04 3.98 11.96
N PHE A 53 0.75 2.73 12.32
CA PHE A 53 1.47 1.52 11.93
C PHE A 53 0.66 0.65 10.95
N GLY A 54 1.37 -0.11 10.10
CA GLY A 54 0.75 -1.10 9.21
C GLY A 54 1.78 -1.99 8.51
N THR A 55 1.42 -3.25 8.29
CA THR A 55 2.12 -4.24 7.46
C THR A 55 1.13 -5.05 6.63
N TYR A 56 1.63 -5.89 5.72
CA TYR A 56 0.81 -6.67 4.80
C TYR A 56 1.11 -8.16 4.91
N ALA A 57 0.04 -8.96 4.83
CA ALA A 57 0.17 -10.39 4.60
C ALA A 57 0.76 -10.70 3.21
N ASP A 58 1.47 -11.81 3.07
CA ASP A 58 1.97 -12.31 1.80
C ASP A 58 0.85 -12.93 0.94
N ALA A 59 1.23 -13.48 -0.21
CA ALA A 59 0.30 -14.20 -1.08
C ALA A 59 -0.39 -15.40 -0.40
N GLN A 60 0.24 -15.98 0.63
CA GLN A 60 -0.26 -17.09 1.43
C GLN A 60 -0.96 -16.61 2.70
N GLY A 61 -1.23 -15.31 2.84
CA GLY A 61 -1.91 -14.73 4.00
C GLY A 61 -1.02 -14.61 5.24
N ARG A 62 0.29 -14.92 5.17
CA ARG A 62 1.20 -14.90 6.32
C ARG A 62 1.79 -13.51 6.53
N PHE A 63 1.97 -13.11 7.78
CA PHE A 63 2.59 -11.83 8.11
C PHE A 63 3.47 -11.93 9.36
N SER A 64 4.39 -10.97 9.48
CA SER A 64 5.14 -10.70 10.71
C SER A 64 5.13 -9.19 10.95
N ALA A 65 4.50 -8.78 12.05
CA ALA A 65 4.25 -7.39 12.39
C ALA A 65 4.98 -7.04 13.70
N PRO A 66 6.07 -6.26 13.65
CA PRO A 66 6.69 -5.74 14.85
C PRO A 66 5.80 -4.58 15.35
N ILE A 67 5.12 -4.77 16.49
CA ILE A 67 4.12 -3.83 16.99
C ILE A 67 4.79 -2.71 17.78
N PRO A 68 4.60 -1.42 17.40
CA PRO A 68 5.12 -0.31 18.17
C PRO A 68 4.50 -0.22 19.57
N GLU A 69 5.20 0.45 20.48
CA GLU A 69 4.67 0.73 21.81
C GLU A 69 3.42 1.63 21.76
N GLY A 70 2.52 1.45 22.74
CA GLY A 70 1.30 2.23 22.85
C GLY A 70 0.18 1.81 21.89
N ILE A 71 0.35 0.72 21.15
CA ILE A 71 -0.74 0.07 20.42
C ILE A 71 -1.37 -0.98 21.32
N ASP A 72 -2.70 -0.98 21.42
CA ASP A 72 -3.48 -1.94 22.22
C ASP A 72 -4.39 -2.84 21.37
N THR A 73 -4.64 -2.46 20.11
CA THR A 73 -5.61 -3.10 19.24
C THR A 73 -5.03 -3.27 17.84
N LEU A 74 -5.13 -4.49 17.33
CA LEU A 74 -4.83 -4.82 15.95
C LEU A 74 -6.11 -4.80 15.11
N LEU A 75 -6.04 -4.12 13.97
CA LEU A 75 -7.01 -4.14 12.89
C LEU A 75 -6.46 -5.01 11.77
N ILE A 76 -7.20 -6.05 11.39
CA ILE A 76 -6.97 -6.82 10.17
C ILE A 76 -8.09 -6.50 9.18
N SER A 77 -7.73 -6.04 8.00
CA SER A 77 -8.69 -5.61 6.98
C SER A 77 -8.30 -6.05 5.58
N CYS A 78 -9.30 -6.37 4.76
CA CYS A 78 -9.14 -6.68 3.35
C CYS A 78 -10.45 -6.39 2.62
N VAL A 79 -10.37 -5.94 1.36
CA VAL A 79 -11.56 -5.66 0.56
C VAL A 79 -12.30 -6.94 0.21
N GLY A 80 -13.62 -6.91 0.38
CA GLY A 80 -14.48 -8.09 0.33
C GLY A 80 -14.66 -8.79 1.69
N PHE A 81 -14.08 -8.26 2.78
CA PHE A 81 -14.18 -8.85 4.12
C PHE A 81 -14.59 -7.84 5.19
N GLU A 82 -15.18 -8.35 6.26
CA GLU A 82 -15.41 -7.60 7.50
C GLU A 82 -14.08 -7.31 8.19
N ASN A 83 -14.00 -6.14 8.85
CA ASN A 83 -12.83 -5.76 9.62
C ASN A 83 -12.78 -6.59 10.90
N LEU A 84 -11.61 -7.13 11.23
CA LEU A 84 -11.38 -7.84 12.48
C LEU A 84 -10.55 -6.95 13.42
N LEU A 85 -11.11 -6.65 14.60
CA LEU A 85 -10.45 -5.91 15.67
C LEU A 85 -10.07 -6.88 16.79
N LEU A 86 -8.80 -6.84 17.21
CA LEU A 86 -8.23 -7.76 18.18
C LEU A 86 -7.47 -6.99 19.26
N PRO A 87 -7.90 -7.06 20.52
CA PRO A 87 -7.08 -6.60 21.63
C PRO A 87 -5.75 -7.36 21.66
N LEU A 88 -4.63 -6.64 21.82
CA LEU A 88 -3.30 -7.22 21.91
C LEU A 88 -3.06 -7.92 23.26
N ALA A 89 -3.80 -7.51 24.30
CA ALA A 89 -3.79 -8.15 25.60
C ALA A 89 -4.27 -9.60 25.46
N GLY A 90 -3.32 -10.54 25.39
CA GLY A 90 -3.58 -11.98 25.24
C GLY A 90 -3.08 -12.60 23.93
N LEU A 91 -2.51 -11.82 23.01
CA LEU A 91 -1.81 -12.38 21.85
C LEU A 91 -0.39 -12.77 22.26
N SER A 92 -0.09 -14.08 22.22
CA SER A 92 1.25 -14.62 22.42
C SER A 92 2.08 -14.51 21.13
N ASP A 93 3.42 -14.53 21.24
CA ASP A 93 4.39 -14.57 20.11
C ASP A 93 4.26 -15.82 19.20
N SER A 94 3.27 -16.67 19.44
CA SER A 94 2.95 -17.85 18.65
C SER A 94 2.26 -17.49 17.33
N THR A 95 2.49 -18.31 16.29
CA THR A 95 1.84 -18.14 14.98
C THR A 95 0.34 -18.43 15.08
N ALA A 96 -0.48 -17.38 15.11
CA ALA A 96 -1.94 -17.50 15.21
C ALA A 96 -2.62 -17.49 13.83
N VAL A 97 -3.82 -18.07 13.75
CA VAL A 97 -4.70 -17.97 12.57
C VAL A 97 -5.78 -16.95 12.85
N TYR A 98 -5.90 -15.96 11.97
CA TYR A 98 -6.87 -14.89 12.05
C TYR A 98 -7.90 -15.05 10.94
N ARG A 99 -9.19 -15.17 11.31
CA ARG A 99 -10.26 -15.47 10.36
C ARG A 99 -11.06 -14.22 10.01
N LEU A 100 -11.17 -13.93 8.71
CA LEU A 100 -12.00 -12.85 8.19
C LEU A 100 -13.29 -13.43 7.59
N ARG A 101 -14.42 -12.80 7.95
CA ARG A 101 -15.72 -13.11 7.35
C ARG A 101 -15.87 -12.35 6.04
N ALA A 102 -16.32 -13.05 5.00
CA ALA A 102 -16.59 -12.43 3.72
C ALA A 102 -17.78 -11.47 3.84
N LYS A 103 -17.66 -10.27 3.27
CA LYS A 103 -18.80 -9.38 3.06
C LYS A 103 -19.60 -9.90 1.87
N PRO A 104 -20.92 -10.12 2.01
CA PRO A 104 -21.75 -10.48 0.87
C PRO A 104 -21.80 -9.28 -0.09
N ASN A 105 -21.00 -9.34 -1.15
CA ASN A 105 -21.03 -8.37 -2.23
C ASN A 105 -21.84 -8.95 -3.39
N VAL A 106 -22.91 -8.26 -3.77
CA VAL A 106 -23.67 -8.61 -4.98
C VAL A 106 -22.83 -8.19 -6.18
N LEU A 107 -22.18 -9.16 -6.82
CA LEU A 107 -21.58 -8.97 -8.14
C LEU A 107 -22.72 -9.00 -9.15
N THR A 108 -22.92 -7.92 -9.90
CA THR A 108 -23.88 -7.89 -11.00
C THR A 108 -23.48 -8.94 -12.04
N GLU A 109 -24.40 -9.84 -12.37
CA GLU A 109 -24.20 -10.84 -13.41
C GLU A 109 -23.96 -10.14 -14.75
N ILE A 110 -22.89 -10.53 -15.45
CA ILE A 110 -22.46 -9.86 -16.68
C ILE A 110 -23.15 -10.54 -17.87
N VAL A 111 -23.97 -9.80 -18.61
CA VAL A 111 -24.42 -10.22 -19.94
C VAL A 111 -23.26 -9.99 -20.92
N VAL A 112 -22.56 -11.06 -21.31
CA VAL A 112 -21.49 -10.97 -22.32
C VAL A 112 -22.12 -10.62 -23.68
N ARG A 113 -22.02 -9.35 -24.07
CA ARG A 113 -22.39 -8.92 -25.43
C ARG A 113 -21.31 -9.39 -26.40
N GLY A 114 -21.69 -10.13 -27.44
CA GLY A 114 -20.77 -10.77 -28.40
C GLY A 114 -19.91 -9.82 -29.26
N ARG A 115 -20.00 -8.48 -29.09
CA ARG A 115 -19.24 -7.49 -29.85
C ARG A 115 -18.15 -6.87 -28.97
N LYS A 116 -16.92 -6.81 -29.49
CA LYS A 116 -15.81 -6.09 -28.83
C LYS A 116 -16.22 -4.62 -28.59
N PRO A 117 -16.18 -4.12 -27.34
CA PRO A 117 -16.57 -2.75 -27.06
C PRO A 117 -15.61 -1.76 -27.71
N LYS A 118 -16.14 -0.63 -28.18
CA LYS A 118 -15.30 0.52 -28.56
C LYS A 118 -14.74 1.12 -27.28
N VAL A 119 -13.42 1.29 -27.20
CA VAL A 119 -12.75 1.80 -26.00
C VAL A 119 -12.07 3.15 -26.24
N VAL A 120 -12.07 4.01 -25.22
CA VAL A 120 -11.40 5.32 -25.23
C VAL A 120 -10.41 5.38 -24.08
N ALA A 121 -9.18 5.82 -24.34
CA ALA A 121 -8.16 6.01 -23.32
C ALA A 121 -8.29 7.40 -22.64
N VAL A 122 -8.19 7.41 -21.33
CA VAL A 122 -8.22 8.59 -20.44
C VAL A 122 -7.09 8.47 -19.40
N GLY A 123 -6.74 9.58 -18.75
CA GLY A 123 -5.57 9.64 -17.85
C GLY A 123 -4.27 9.84 -18.64
N ALA A 124 -3.14 9.37 -18.09
CA ALA A 124 -1.82 9.54 -18.71
C ALA A 124 -1.64 8.53 -19.85
N ILE A 125 -1.50 8.98 -21.10
CA ILE A 125 -1.45 8.12 -22.28
C ILE A 125 -0.03 7.95 -22.85
N ARG A 126 0.89 8.86 -22.55
CA ARG A 126 2.26 8.79 -23.03
C ARG A 126 3.07 7.79 -22.21
N LYS A 127 3.64 6.80 -22.91
CA LYS A 127 4.62 5.88 -22.35
C LYS A 127 5.98 6.57 -22.12
N ARG A 128 6.07 7.44 -21.11
CA ARG A 128 7.28 8.17 -20.73
C ARG A 128 7.47 8.14 -19.20
N ALA A 129 8.68 7.84 -18.76
CA ALA A 129 9.06 7.77 -17.35
C ALA A 129 10.29 8.66 -17.03
N PRO A 130 10.20 10.00 -17.23
CA PRO A 130 11.28 10.91 -16.88
C PRO A 130 11.53 10.99 -15.37
N ILE A 131 10.50 10.75 -14.55
CA ILE A 131 10.60 10.58 -13.11
C ILE A 131 10.12 9.18 -12.76
N VAL A 132 10.68 8.61 -11.70
CA VAL A 132 10.25 7.34 -11.13
C VAL A 132 10.04 7.50 -9.64
N TRP A 133 9.05 6.79 -9.11
CA TRP A 133 8.80 6.72 -7.68
C TRP A 133 8.81 5.27 -7.22
N GLY A 134 9.50 5.00 -6.11
CA GLY A 134 9.56 3.69 -5.48
C GLY A 134 9.39 3.76 -3.98
N ASN A 135 8.87 2.69 -3.39
CA ASN A 135 8.63 2.63 -1.97
C ASN A 135 9.91 2.28 -1.21
N CYS A 136 10.59 3.29 -0.66
CA CYS A 136 11.76 3.12 0.21
C CYS A 136 11.49 3.57 1.65
N SER A 137 10.21 3.58 2.05
CA SER A 137 9.78 4.10 3.36
C SER A 137 9.59 2.99 4.41
N GLY A 138 9.52 1.73 3.98
CA GLY A 138 9.11 0.60 4.82
C GLY A 138 7.62 0.62 5.21
N ARG A 139 6.84 1.61 4.75
CA ARG A 139 5.41 1.76 5.01
C ARG A 139 4.63 1.45 3.75
N ASN A 140 3.34 1.13 3.89
CA ASN A 140 2.48 0.98 2.72
C ASN A 140 2.10 2.34 2.18
N ILE A 141 2.33 2.54 0.89
CA ILE A 141 2.07 3.77 0.17
C ILE A 141 1.09 3.46 -0.95
N GLU A 142 0.14 4.34 -1.13
CA GLU A 142 -0.84 4.28 -2.21
C GLU A 142 -0.88 5.62 -2.93
N PHE A 143 -0.85 5.59 -4.26
CA PHE A 143 -1.03 6.77 -5.10
C PHE A 143 -2.26 6.65 -5.97
N ALA A 144 -3.16 7.63 -5.90
CA ALA A 144 -4.39 7.70 -6.65
C ALA A 144 -4.40 8.90 -7.62
N LEU A 145 -4.45 8.61 -8.92
CA LEU A 145 -4.58 9.63 -9.97
C LEU A 145 -6.05 9.98 -10.20
N HIS A 146 -6.40 11.27 -10.23
CA HIS A 146 -7.72 11.69 -10.71
C HIS A 146 -7.82 11.55 -12.24
N VAL A 147 -8.54 10.53 -12.70
CA VAL A 147 -8.87 10.34 -14.11
C VAL A 147 -10.18 11.06 -14.40
N ARG A 148 -10.06 12.31 -14.85
CA ARG A 148 -11.18 13.22 -15.14
C ARG A 148 -11.97 12.78 -16.38
N ASN A 149 -13.29 12.98 -16.33
CA ASN A 149 -14.21 12.77 -17.46
C ASN A 149 -14.62 14.11 -18.12
N THR A 150 -13.63 14.89 -18.59
CA THR A 150 -13.89 16.23 -19.15
C THR A 150 -14.68 16.24 -20.46
N LYS A 151 -14.80 15.08 -21.12
CA LYS A 151 -15.49 14.92 -22.40
C LYS A 151 -16.90 14.34 -22.27
N GLY A 152 -17.38 14.11 -21.04
CA GLY A 152 -18.70 13.49 -20.80
C GLY A 152 -18.81 12.09 -21.42
N ILE A 153 -17.73 11.31 -21.40
CA ILE A 153 -17.69 9.94 -21.89
C ILE A 153 -18.66 9.12 -21.05
N ARG A 154 -19.60 8.46 -21.71
CA ARG A 154 -20.52 7.49 -21.12
C ARG A 154 -20.01 6.08 -21.39
N GLY A 155 -20.02 5.23 -20.37
CA GLY A 155 -19.37 3.94 -20.43
C GLY A 155 -18.87 3.44 -19.09
N TYR A 156 -18.15 2.32 -19.16
CA TYR A 156 -17.67 1.58 -18.00
C TYR A 156 -16.15 1.42 -18.05
N LEU A 157 -15.52 1.38 -16.89
CA LEU A 157 -14.09 1.13 -16.75
C LEU A 157 -13.77 -0.29 -17.22
N HIS A 158 -13.13 -0.38 -18.38
CA HIS A 158 -12.80 -1.66 -19.01
C HIS A 158 -11.43 -2.16 -18.54
N ARG A 159 -10.46 -1.25 -18.44
CA ARG A 159 -9.07 -1.60 -18.12
C ARG A 159 -8.34 -0.44 -17.47
N VAL A 160 -7.42 -0.75 -16.58
CA VAL A 160 -6.44 0.21 -16.06
C VAL A 160 -5.03 -0.24 -16.44
N SER A 161 -4.14 0.72 -16.64
CA SER A 161 -2.75 0.44 -17.00
C SER A 161 -1.80 1.33 -16.22
N TYR A 162 -0.76 0.72 -15.66
CA TYR A 162 0.29 1.40 -14.89
C TYR A 162 1.59 1.32 -15.67
N LEU A 163 2.27 2.43 -15.89
CA LEU A 163 3.59 2.38 -16.51
C LEU A 163 4.63 2.05 -15.44
N ILE A 164 5.06 0.79 -15.42
CA ILE A 164 6.15 0.35 -14.56
C ILE A 164 7.46 0.72 -15.24
N ALA A 165 8.30 1.48 -14.54
CA ALA A 165 9.56 1.99 -15.06
C ALA A 165 10.67 0.92 -15.05
N ARG A 166 11.87 1.27 -15.53
CA ARG A 166 13.07 0.41 -15.34
C ARG A 166 13.58 0.56 -13.90
N GLY A 167 14.14 -0.51 -13.35
CA GLY A 167 14.63 -0.54 -11.97
C GLY A 167 13.59 -1.06 -10.98
N GLY A 168 14.02 -1.19 -9.71
CA GLY A 168 13.28 -1.91 -8.69
C GLY A 168 13.00 -3.36 -9.07
N VAL A 169 12.02 -3.97 -8.40
CA VAL A 169 11.54 -5.33 -8.68
C VAL A 169 10.21 -5.25 -9.43
N ALA A 170 10.27 -5.19 -10.77
CA ALA A 170 9.08 -4.99 -11.61
C ALA A 170 7.98 -6.06 -11.43
N THR A 171 8.37 -7.27 -11.04
CA THR A 171 7.49 -8.42 -10.81
C THR A 171 6.91 -8.49 -9.40
N ALA A 172 7.19 -7.50 -8.55
CA ALA A 172 6.57 -7.42 -7.24
C ALA A 172 5.06 -7.14 -7.36
N PRO A 173 4.24 -7.77 -6.50
CA PRO A 173 2.80 -7.57 -6.51
C PRO A 173 2.44 -6.17 -6.02
N PHE A 174 1.39 -5.61 -6.62
CA PHE A 174 0.75 -4.39 -6.16
C PHE A 174 -0.76 -4.48 -6.32
N ARG A 175 -1.48 -3.70 -5.52
CA ARG A 175 -2.94 -3.69 -5.56
C ARG A 175 -3.46 -2.55 -6.44
N VAL A 176 -4.47 -2.89 -7.24
CA VAL A 176 -5.29 -1.96 -8.01
C VAL A 176 -6.44 -1.49 -7.15
N ARG A 177 -6.69 -0.18 -7.17
CA ARG A 177 -7.80 0.45 -6.43
C ARG A 177 -8.53 1.41 -7.35
N VAL A 178 -9.85 1.51 -7.21
CA VAL A 178 -10.67 2.44 -7.97
C VAL A 178 -11.61 3.12 -6.98
N TYR A 179 -11.49 4.43 -6.81
CA TYR A 179 -12.35 5.17 -5.89
C TYR A 179 -13.29 6.11 -6.63
N ALA A 180 -14.47 6.30 -6.03
CA ALA A 180 -15.32 7.42 -6.35
C ALA A 180 -14.56 8.75 -6.17
N ASN A 181 -15.00 9.78 -6.88
CA ASN A 181 -14.61 11.14 -6.57
C ASN A 181 -15.61 11.72 -5.55
N ALA A 182 -15.13 12.00 -4.34
CA ALA A 182 -15.88 12.70 -3.31
C ALA A 182 -15.27 14.11 -3.15
N ASP A 183 -15.91 15.11 -3.74
CA ASP A 183 -15.52 16.52 -3.65
C ASP A 183 -14.05 16.84 -4.03
N GLY A 184 -13.51 16.10 -5.00
CA GLY A 184 -12.14 16.26 -5.51
C GLY A 184 -11.11 15.38 -4.78
N GLU A 185 -11.56 14.49 -3.91
CA GLU A 185 -10.73 13.56 -3.13
C GLU A 185 -11.17 12.10 -3.39
N PRO A 186 -10.30 11.09 -3.20
CA PRO A 186 -10.71 9.71 -3.34
C PRO A 186 -11.70 9.33 -2.21
N GLY A 187 -12.91 8.94 -2.61
CA GLY A 187 -13.98 8.53 -1.71
C GLY A 187 -14.08 7.01 -1.54
N GLU A 188 -15.30 6.49 -1.66
CA GLU A 188 -15.59 5.05 -1.54
C GLU A 188 -14.85 4.22 -2.59
N ASP A 189 -14.32 3.07 -2.18
CA ASP A 189 -13.73 2.09 -3.09
C ASP A 189 -14.82 1.36 -3.88
N ARG A 190 -14.67 1.37 -5.20
CA ARG A 190 -15.60 0.79 -6.16
C ARG A 190 -15.27 -0.65 -6.53
N LEU A 191 -14.15 -1.20 -6.06
CA LEU A 191 -13.82 -2.61 -6.26
C LEU A 191 -14.44 -3.48 -5.16
N PRO A 192 -15.27 -4.48 -5.50
CA PRO A 192 -15.89 -5.36 -4.51
C PRO A 192 -14.92 -6.41 -3.93
N GLN A 193 -13.73 -6.56 -4.53
CA GLN A 193 -12.72 -7.51 -4.08
C GLN A 193 -11.31 -6.97 -4.32
N SER A 194 -10.34 -7.51 -3.57
CA SER A 194 -8.92 -7.20 -3.74
C SER A 194 -8.41 -7.64 -5.12
N VAL A 195 -7.93 -6.69 -5.93
CA VAL A 195 -7.32 -6.97 -7.24
C VAL A 195 -5.82 -6.73 -7.15
N VAL A 196 -5.04 -7.80 -7.15
CA VAL A 196 -3.57 -7.75 -7.10
C VAL A 196 -2.98 -8.22 -8.43
N THR A 197 -1.95 -7.53 -8.90
CA THR A 197 -1.25 -7.84 -10.15
C THR A 197 0.24 -7.60 -10.01
N ALA A 198 1.01 -7.98 -11.02
CA ALA A 198 2.42 -7.65 -11.15
C ALA A 198 2.77 -7.40 -12.63
N ALA A 199 3.75 -6.54 -12.90
CA ALA A 199 4.25 -6.38 -14.25
C ALA A 199 5.18 -7.55 -14.61
N ARG A 200 5.25 -7.89 -15.89
CA ARG A 200 6.17 -8.93 -16.38
C ARG A 200 7.63 -8.47 -16.41
N ARG A 201 7.85 -7.16 -16.59
CA ARG A 201 9.17 -6.51 -16.68
C ARG A 201 9.02 -5.00 -16.51
N GLY A 202 10.12 -4.29 -16.32
CA GLY A 202 10.14 -2.82 -16.32
C GLY A 202 9.98 -2.21 -17.71
N ASN A 203 9.75 -0.90 -17.75
CA ASN A 203 9.48 -0.10 -18.96
C ASN A 203 8.31 -0.63 -19.79
N THR A 204 7.23 -1.03 -19.14
CA THR A 204 6.04 -1.57 -19.80
C THR A 204 4.76 -1.13 -19.11
N TRP A 205 3.67 -1.11 -19.86
CA TRP A 205 2.35 -1.03 -19.29
C TRP A 205 2.02 -2.36 -18.60
N CYS A 206 1.67 -2.30 -17.33
CA CYS A 206 0.99 -3.38 -16.62
C CYS A 206 -0.52 -3.15 -16.77
N GLU A 207 -1.15 -3.89 -17.68
CA GLU A 207 -2.57 -3.79 -17.98
C GLU A 207 -3.40 -4.74 -17.11
N VAL A 208 -4.51 -4.26 -16.55
CA VAL A 208 -5.42 -5.03 -15.70
C VAL A 208 -6.85 -4.87 -16.20
N ASP A 209 -7.47 -5.98 -16.57
CA ASP A 209 -8.87 -6.03 -16.98
C ASP A 209 -9.80 -5.89 -15.76
N LEU A 210 -10.63 -4.85 -15.78
CA LEU A 210 -11.63 -4.55 -14.76
C LEU A 210 -13.06 -4.60 -15.31
N SER A 211 -13.23 -5.01 -16.57
CA SER A 211 -14.53 -5.00 -17.26
C SER A 211 -15.60 -5.80 -16.53
N ARG A 212 -15.20 -6.87 -15.85
CA ARG A 212 -16.11 -7.70 -15.04
C ARG A 212 -16.82 -6.97 -13.91
N TYR A 213 -16.26 -5.85 -13.44
CA TYR A 213 -16.82 -5.11 -12.32
C TYR A 213 -17.87 -4.07 -12.74
N GLN A 214 -18.02 -3.82 -14.05
CA GLN A 214 -19.01 -2.88 -14.60
C GLN A 214 -19.01 -1.52 -13.87
N ILE A 215 -17.82 -1.02 -13.49
CA ILE A 215 -17.69 0.27 -12.79
C ILE A 215 -17.99 1.37 -13.79
N GLU A 216 -19.08 2.12 -13.58
CA GLU A 216 -19.43 3.27 -14.40
C GLU A 216 -18.33 4.34 -14.39
N PHE A 217 -18.18 5.06 -15.50
CA PHE A 217 -17.29 6.22 -15.59
C PHE A 217 -18.11 7.52 -15.45
N PRO A 218 -18.26 8.05 -14.22
CA PRO A 218 -19.16 9.17 -13.97
C PRO A 218 -18.58 10.50 -14.48
N LYS A 219 -19.39 11.55 -14.45
CA LYS A 219 -19.02 12.89 -14.98
C LYS A 219 -17.84 13.50 -14.22
N GLU A 220 -17.78 13.27 -12.93
CA GLU A 220 -16.74 13.71 -12.01
C GLU A 220 -15.44 12.88 -12.14
N GLY A 221 -15.46 11.81 -12.94
CA GLY A 221 -14.35 10.90 -13.14
C GLY A 221 -14.13 9.95 -11.96
N LEU A 222 -13.02 9.23 -12.00
CA LEU A 222 -12.64 8.24 -10.98
C LEU A 222 -11.23 8.53 -10.50
N PHE A 223 -10.93 8.07 -9.28
CA PHE A 223 -9.55 7.93 -8.84
C PHE A 223 -9.07 6.52 -9.09
N ILE A 224 -7.94 6.38 -9.79
CA ILE A 224 -7.33 5.08 -10.08
C ILE A 224 -6.01 5.04 -9.34
N ALA A 225 -5.87 4.05 -8.46
CA ALA A 225 -4.72 3.97 -7.57
C ALA A 225 -3.88 2.73 -7.77
N MET A 226 -2.60 2.88 -7.46
CA MET A 226 -1.66 1.80 -7.24
C MET A 226 -1.21 1.83 -5.79
N GLU A 227 -1.32 0.68 -5.13
CA GLU A 227 -0.88 0.48 -3.77
C GLU A 227 0.28 -0.52 -3.75
N TRP A 228 1.41 -0.12 -3.17
CA TRP A 228 2.51 -1.03 -2.90
C TRP A 228 2.14 -1.94 -1.73
N LEU A 229 2.50 -3.22 -1.81
CA LEU A 229 2.21 -4.22 -0.79
C LEU A 229 3.52 -4.65 -0.11
N PRO A 230 4.14 -3.83 0.77
CA PRO A 230 5.43 -4.15 1.38
C PRO A 230 5.29 -5.33 2.35
N THR A 231 5.34 -6.55 1.82
CA THR A 231 5.34 -7.80 2.57
C THR A 231 6.76 -8.10 3.09
N ASN A 232 6.88 -9.08 3.99
CA ASN A 232 8.18 -9.55 4.48
C ASN A 232 8.98 -10.39 3.46
N GLU A 233 8.55 -10.48 2.19
CA GLU A 233 9.18 -11.32 1.17
C GLU A 233 10.43 -10.66 0.56
N ASP A 234 11.62 -11.19 0.89
CA ASP A 234 12.91 -10.60 0.47
C ASP A 234 13.10 -10.55 -1.05
N ARG A 235 12.46 -11.46 -1.81
CA ARG A 235 12.48 -11.45 -3.28
C ARG A 235 11.91 -10.18 -3.90
N TYR A 236 11.14 -9.40 -3.14
CA TYR A 236 10.55 -8.14 -3.58
C TYR A 236 11.26 -6.91 -2.99
N LYS A 237 12.31 -7.11 -2.19
CA LYS A 237 13.10 -6.03 -1.60
C LYS A 237 14.40 -5.81 -2.38
N PHE A 238 14.90 -4.59 -2.34
CA PHE A 238 16.20 -4.22 -2.92
C PHE A 238 16.75 -3.00 -2.19
N ALA A 239 18.07 -2.81 -2.22
CA ALA A 239 18.71 -1.65 -1.61
C ALA A 239 19.07 -0.60 -2.67
N THR A 240 18.90 0.67 -2.33
CA THR A 240 19.49 1.80 -3.05
C THR A 240 20.52 2.47 -2.16
N SER A 241 21.58 3.02 -2.76
CA SER A 241 22.59 3.78 -2.03
C SER A 241 22.89 5.09 -2.75
N PHE A 242 22.93 6.19 -2.01
CA PHE A 242 23.43 7.46 -2.51
C PHE A 242 24.59 7.95 -1.64
N LYS A 243 25.57 8.55 -2.28
CA LYS A 243 26.75 9.12 -1.61
C LYS A 243 26.39 10.52 -1.13
N MET A 244 26.54 10.76 0.17
CA MET A 244 26.38 12.08 0.77
C MET A 244 27.62 12.94 0.48
N PRO A 245 27.52 14.28 0.59
CA PRO A 245 28.64 15.19 0.34
C PRO A 245 29.89 14.90 1.20
N ASP A 246 29.70 14.37 2.41
CA ASP A 246 30.75 13.96 3.35
C ASP A 246 31.40 12.61 2.99
N GLY A 247 30.98 11.98 1.89
CA GLY A 247 31.48 10.69 1.42
C GLY A 247 30.78 9.47 2.02
N GLN A 248 29.90 9.65 3.02
CA GLN A 248 29.14 8.55 3.61
C GLN A 248 28.13 7.98 2.61
N LYS A 249 27.94 6.66 2.63
CA LYS A 249 26.91 5.99 1.83
C LYS A 249 25.66 5.82 2.69
N ASN A 250 24.57 6.44 2.28
CA ASN A 250 23.27 6.21 2.89
C ASN A 250 22.56 5.10 2.11
N VAL A 251 22.33 3.95 2.76
CA VAL A 251 21.65 2.79 2.17
C VAL A 251 20.19 2.81 2.62
N ARG A 252 19.27 2.70 1.68
CA ARG A 252 17.83 2.57 1.95
C ARG A 252 17.32 1.27 1.37
N GLU A 253 16.61 0.50 2.18
CA GLU A 253 15.83 -0.62 1.70
C GLU A 253 14.55 -0.12 1.03
N CYS A 254 14.25 -0.69 -0.13
CA CYS A 254 13.09 -0.39 -0.94
C CYS A 254 12.33 -1.67 -1.25
N PHE A 255 11.04 -1.51 -1.53
CA PHE A 255 10.14 -2.60 -1.87
C PHE A 255 9.51 -2.38 -3.25
N GLY A 256 9.54 -3.44 -4.04
CA GLY A 256 8.80 -3.60 -5.27
C GLY A 256 9.29 -2.74 -6.42
N GLN A 257 8.35 -2.37 -7.28
CA GLN A 257 8.61 -1.74 -8.56
C GLN A 257 8.61 -0.22 -8.46
N TYR A 258 9.23 0.40 -9.46
CA TYR A 258 9.11 1.82 -9.72
C TYR A 258 7.89 2.14 -10.59
N LEU A 259 7.03 3.03 -10.09
CA LEU A 259 5.95 3.62 -10.86
C LEU A 259 6.50 4.84 -11.62
N ALA A 260 6.23 4.92 -12.92
CA ALA A 260 6.62 6.09 -13.70
C ALA A 260 5.80 7.31 -13.32
N PHE A 261 6.46 8.46 -13.30
CA PHE A 261 5.86 9.78 -13.14
C PHE A 261 6.23 10.63 -14.35
N ASN A 262 5.29 11.46 -14.80
CA ASN A 262 5.54 12.43 -15.85
C ASN A 262 4.69 13.70 -15.64
N ARG A 263 4.77 14.64 -16.59
CA ARG A 263 4.09 15.95 -16.55
C ARG A 263 3.13 16.11 -17.73
N GLU A 264 2.56 15.00 -18.21
CA GLU A 264 1.66 14.98 -19.37
C GLU A 264 0.34 15.68 -19.07
N LEU A 265 -0.26 15.35 -17.93
CA LEU A 265 -1.53 15.90 -17.46
C LEU A 265 -1.25 17.20 -16.73
N ARG A 266 -1.31 18.31 -17.46
CA ARG A 266 -1.29 19.64 -16.85
C ARG A 266 -2.40 19.72 -15.79
N THR A 267 -2.08 20.31 -14.64
CA THR A 267 -2.99 20.48 -13.48
C THR A 267 -3.62 19.18 -12.98
N ALA A 268 -3.00 18.01 -13.21
CA ALA A 268 -3.43 16.79 -12.55
C ALA A 268 -3.20 16.89 -11.04
N THR A 269 -4.20 16.45 -10.29
CA THR A 269 -4.08 16.16 -8.86
C THR A 269 -3.94 14.66 -8.70
N TYR A 270 -3.02 14.26 -7.84
CA TYR A 270 -3.02 12.91 -7.32
C TYR A 270 -3.02 12.97 -5.79
N TRP A 271 -3.43 11.88 -5.19
CA TRP A 271 -3.51 11.74 -3.76
C TRP A 271 -2.59 10.64 -3.31
N GLU A 272 -2.04 10.80 -2.13
CA GLU A 272 -1.31 9.74 -1.45
C GLU A 272 -1.89 9.44 -0.09
N ARG A 273 -1.73 8.21 0.37
CA ARG A 273 -1.95 7.86 1.76
C ARG A 273 -0.99 6.78 2.20
N ILE A 274 -0.90 6.61 3.51
CA ILE A 274 -0.03 5.66 4.16
C ILE A 274 -0.89 4.68 4.96
N ASN A 275 -0.63 3.37 4.83
CA ASN A 275 -1.27 2.30 5.61
C ASN A 275 -2.81 2.32 5.58
N GLY A 276 -3.43 2.79 4.50
CA GLY A 276 -4.89 2.94 4.42
C GLY A 276 -5.47 4.13 5.21
N GLY A 277 -4.64 4.99 5.79
CA GLY A 277 -5.06 6.17 6.55
C GLY A 277 -5.56 7.33 5.68
N THR A 278 -5.47 8.56 6.21
CA THR A 278 -6.03 9.75 5.57
C THR A 278 -5.34 10.10 4.26
N TRP A 279 -6.15 10.45 3.26
CA TRP A 279 -5.69 10.99 1.99
C TRP A 279 -5.01 12.34 2.15
N ARG A 280 -3.87 12.51 1.49
CA ARG A 280 -3.12 13.76 1.41
C ARG A 280 -3.02 14.19 -0.04
N ARG A 281 -3.44 15.43 -0.30
CA ARG A 281 -3.45 15.99 -1.63
C ARG A 281 -2.03 16.30 -2.04
N ASN A 282 -1.55 15.63 -3.08
CA ASN A 282 -0.39 16.10 -3.80
C ASN A 282 -0.88 16.97 -4.96
N ALA A 283 -0.91 18.27 -4.68
CA ALA A 283 -1.04 19.29 -5.70
C ALA A 283 0.37 19.82 -6.05
N PRO A 284 0.59 20.30 -7.29
CA PRO A 284 1.79 21.06 -7.55
C PRO A 284 1.74 22.39 -6.79
N LEU A 285 2.47 22.48 -5.68
CA LEU A 285 3.00 23.76 -5.20
C LEU A 285 4.14 24.17 -6.14
N SER A 286 3.83 24.60 -7.36
CA SER A 286 4.81 25.29 -8.19
C SER A 286 4.19 26.50 -8.86
N ARG A 287 4.86 27.65 -8.71
CA ARG A 287 4.56 28.90 -9.43
C ARG A 287 4.68 28.77 -10.97
N VAL A 288 5.03 27.59 -11.49
CA VAL A 288 5.37 27.33 -12.91
C VAL A 288 4.46 26.27 -13.56
N GLY A 289 3.39 25.82 -12.90
CA GLY A 289 2.33 25.02 -13.53
C GLY A 289 2.71 23.62 -14.03
N MET A 290 3.87 23.08 -13.67
CA MET A 290 4.30 21.72 -14.02
C MET A 290 4.24 20.79 -12.82
N GLY A 291 3.11 20.08 -12.64
CA GLY A 291 2.96 19.03 -11.64
C GLY A 291 3.32 17.66 -12.20
N GLU A 292 4.11 16.90 -11.46
CA GLU A 292 4.35 15.49 -11.74
C GLU A 292 3.17 14.67 -11.22
N HIS A 293 2.81 13.63 -11.94
CA HIS A 293 1.75 12.70 -11.56
C HIS A 293 2.14 11.27 -11.95
N PRO A 294 1.60 10.26 -11.27
CA PRO A 294 1.81 8.88 -11.66
C PRO A 294 1.24 8.64 -13.07
N VAL A 295 1.92 7.80 -13.84
CA VAL A 295 1.53 7.45 -15.21
C VAL A 295 0.56 6.26 -15.16
N ILE A 296 -0.70 6.62 -14.96
CA ILE A 296 -1.84 5.70 -14.87
C ILE A 296 -2.82 6.05 -16.00
N GLN A 297 -3.20 5.04 -16.77
CA GLN A 297 -4.19 5.12 -17.84
C GLN A 297 -5.43 4.33 -17.47
N ALA A 298 -6.60 4.82 -17.86
CA ALA A 298 -7.83 4.03 -17.93
C ALA A 298 -8.29 3.89 -19.38
N LYS A 299 -8.89 2.75 -19.72
CA LYS A 299 -9.65 2.56 -20.95
C LYS A 299 -11.12 2.38 -20.57
N ILE A 300 -11.98 3.22 -21.13
CA ILE A 300 -13.43 3.22 -20.90
C ILE A 300 -14.08 2.55 -22.10
N ALA A 301 -14.86 1.49 -21.87
CA ALA A 301 -15.73 0.89 -22.87
C ALA A 301 -16.98 1.75 -23.01
N LEU A 302 -17.26 2.23 -24.21
CA LEU A 302 -18.41 3.07 -24.49
C LEU A 302 -19.71 2.26 -24.42
N GLU A 303 -20.75 2.88 -23.88
CA GLU A 303 -22.15 2.42 -23.94
C GLU A 303 -22.65 2.27 -25.40
#